data_AF-A0A2N1PE37-F1
#
_entry.id   AF-A0A2N1PE37-F1
#
_cell.length_a   1.000
_cell.length_b   1.000
_cell.length_c   1.000
_cell.angle_alpha   90.00
_cell.angle_beta   90.00
_cell.angle_gamma   90.00
#
_symmetry.space_group_name_H-M   'P 1'
#
loop_
_entity.id
_entity.type
_entity.pdbx_description
1 polymer ?
#
loop_
_entity_poly.entity_id
_entity_poly.type
_entity_poly.pdbx_seq_one_letter_code
_entity_poly.pdbx_strand_id
1 'polypeptide(L)' 'MEIIVRKFNLDGIPISIYETNTPNDKPVIFSFHGFTGYKDGDYFKREDYLARLGFIVVGIDSILHGERRID' A
#
# COMPACT_ATOMS: atom_id res chain seq x y z
N MET A 1 18.38 2.84 0.38
CA MET A 1 17.29 3.55 1.09
C MET A 1 16.34 2.51 1.65
N GLU A 2 16.16 2.52 2.96
CA GLU A 2 15.25 1.60 3.64
C GLU A 2 13.80 2.02 3.40
N ILE A 3 12.91 1.04 3.21
CA ILE A 3 11.47 1.26 3.05
C ILE A 3 10.80 0.76 4.32
N ILE A 4 9.98 1.63 4.92
CA ILE A 4 9.13 1.30 6.04
C ILE A 4 7.77 0.92 5.48
N VAL A 5 7.27 -0.22 5.94
CA VAL A 5 5.91 -0.68 5.65
C VAL A 5 5.13 -0.69 6.96
N ARG A 6 4.06 0.10 7.03
CA ARG A 6 3.11 0.06 8.15
C ARG A 6 1.81 -0.57 7.67
N LYS A 7 1.29 -1.52 8.44
CA LYS A 7 0.01 -2.17 8.16
C LYS A 7 -0.94 -1.94 9.32
N PHE A 8 -2.15 -1.51 9.02
CA PHE A 8 -3.19 -1.28 10.01
C PHE A 8 -4.58 -1.34 9.37
N ASN A 9 -5.59 -1.43 10.22
CA ASN A 9 -6.99 -1.34 9.80
C ASN A 9 -7.53 0.06 10.14
N LEU A 10 -8.19 0.70 9.18
CA LEU A 10 -8.92 1.95 9.38
C LEU A 10 -10.38 1.71 8.97
N ASP A 11 -11.31 1.84 9.92
CA ASP A 11 -12.75 1.60 9.70
C ASP A 11 -13.06 0.25 9.02
N GLY A 12 -12.31 -0.80 9.40
CA GLY A 12 -12.45 -2.15 8.84
C GLY A 12 -11.85 -2.32 7.43
N ILE A 13 -11.08 -1.34 6.96
CA ILE A 13 -10.34 -1.40 5.70
C ILE A 13 -8.86 -1.72 6.01
N PRO A 14 -8.33 -2.87 5.55
CA PRO A 14 -6.91 -3.19 5.65
C PRO A 14 -6.10 -2.28 4.72
N ILE A 15 -5.09 -1.63 5.30
CA ILE A 15 -4.24 -0.64 4.63
C ILE A 15 -2.76 -1.00 4.85
N SER A 16 -1.97 -0.82 3.79
CA SER A 16 -0.50 -0.84 3.84
C SER A 16 0.05 0.52 3.41
N ILE A 17 0.93 1.13 4.19
CA ILE A 17 1.65 2.36 3.83
C ILE A 17 3.12 2.04 3.60
N TYR A 18 3.63 2.40 2.42
CA TYR A 18 5.03 2.30 2.03
C TYR A 18 5.63 3.70 1.94
N GLU A 19 6.73 3.92 2.66
CA GLU A 19 7.49 5.16 2.57
C GLU A 19 8.95 4.99 2.98
N THR A 20 9.73 6.04 2.77
CA THR A 20 11.12 6.16 3.24
C THR A 20 11.20 6.96 4.54
N ASN A 21 12.30 6.91 5.27
CA ASN A 21 12.48 7.67 6.52
C ASN A 21 12.82 9.18 6.33
N THR A 22 12.76 9.72 5.12
CA THR A 22 13.15 11.12 4.86
C THR A 22 12.11 12.10 5.44
N PRO A 23 12.55 13.16 6.16
CA PRO A 23 11.68 14.05 6.94
C PRO A 23 11.01 15.17 6.12
N ASN A 24 10.71 14.95 4.83
CA ASN A 24 10.08 15.95 3.97
C ASN A 24 8.57 15.70 3.81
N ASP A 25 7.80 16.74 3.49
CA ASP A 25 6.43 16.60 2.99
C ASP A 25 6.46 15.80 1.68
N LYS A 26 5.81 14.64 1.67
CA LYS A 26 5.79 13.72 0.53
C LYS A 26 4.42 13.70 -0.13
N PRO A 27 4.35 13.72 -1.47
CA PRO A 27 3.10 13.46 -2.17
C PRO A 27 2.58 12.04 -1.85
N VAL A 28 1.26 11.92 -1.75
CA VAL A 28 0.58 10.66 -1.42
C VAL A 28 -0.04 10.04 -2.68
N ILE A 29 0.14 8.73 -2.86
CA ILE A 29 -0.50 7.93 -3.91
C ILE A 29 -1.40 6.88 -3.25
N PHE A 30 -2.67 6.84 -3.64
CA PHE A 30 -3.57 5.73 -3.32
C PHE A 30 -3.50 4.67 -4.42
N SER A 31 -3.07 3.47 -4.06
CA SER A 31 -2.82 2.35 -4.97
C SER A 31 -3.97 1.35 -4.90
N PHE A 32 -4.69 1.19 -6.01
CA PHE A 32 -5.77 0.20 -6.17
C PHE A 32 -5.26 -0.98 -6.99
N HIS A 33 -5.52 -2.19 -6.50
CA HIS A 33 -5.14 -3.43 -7.17
C HIS A 33 -6.14 -3.82 -8.27
N GLY A 34 -5.74 -4.73 -9.15
CA GLY A 34 -6.62 -5.30 -10.18
C GLY A 34 -7.65 -6.29 -9.61
N PHE A 35 -8.52 -6.81 -10.47
CA PHE A 35 -9.70 -7.60 -10.09
C PHE A 35 -9.43 -8.87 -9.27
N THR A 36 -8.26 -9.49 -9.36
CA THR A 36 -7.93 -10.69 -8.54
C THR A 36 -6.86 -10.42 -7.50
N GLY A 37 -6.33 -9.19 -7.48
CA GLY A 37 -5.21 -8.80 -6.64
C GLY A 37 -5.59 -8.42 -5.22
N TYR A 38 -4.61 -7.90 -4.50
CA TYR A 38 -4.72 -7.41 -3.13
C TYR A 38 -3.66 -6.31 -2.91
N LYS A 39 -3.79 -5.53 -1.84
CA LYS A 39 -2.94 -4.35 -1.57
C LYS A 39 -1.45 -4.64 -1.43
N ASP A 40 -1.13 -5.88 -1.06
CA ASP A 40 0.25 -6.37 -0.87
C ASP A 40 0.70 -7.26 -2.04
N GLY A 41 -0.15 -7.50 -3.04
CA GLY A 41 0.18 -8.34 -4.16
C GLY A 41 -0.73 -8.12 -5.38
N ASP A 42 -0.12 -7.55 -6.39
CA ASP A 42 0.12 -8.22 -7.65
C ASP A 42 1.09 -7.32 -8.41
N TYR A 43 2.19 -7.91 -8.90
CA TYR A 43 3.29 -7.25 -9.61
C TYR A 43 4.26 -6.38 -8.78
N PHE A 44 5.48 -6.88 -8.67
CA PHE A 44 6.71 -6.08 -8.76
C PHE A 44 6.84 -4.88 -7.84
N LYS A 45 6.69 -5.05 -6.52
CA LYS A 45 7.17 -4.07 -5.54
C LYS A 45 6.80 -2.61 -5.92
N ARG A 46 5.66 -2.38 -6.58
CA ARG A 46 5.39 -1.11 -7.26
C ARG A 46 5.30 0.00 -6.23
N GLU A 47 4.64 -0.31 -5.12
CA GLU A 47 4.50 0.53 -3.95
C GLU A 47 5.87 0.82 -3.32
N ASP A 48 6.77 -0.17 -3.23
CA ASP A 48 8.16 0.03 -2.79
C ASP A 48 8.96 0.90 -3.77
N TYR A 49 8.82 0.69 -5.09
CA TYR A 49 9.49 1.50 -6.11
C TYR A 49 9.02 2.96 -6.08
N LEU A 50 7.71 3.19 -6.01
CA LEU A 50 7.13 4.52 -5.87
C LEU A 50 7.56 5.16 -4.54
N ALA A 51 7.61 4.41 -3.44
CA ALA A 51 8.14 4.93 -2.18
C ALA A 51 9.62 5.34 -2.29
N ARG A 52 10.44 4.59 -3.04
CA ARG A 52 11.83 4.96 -3.34
C ARG A 52 11.96 6.23 -4.18
N LEU A 53 10.95 6.59 -4.96
CA LEU A 53 10.89 7.86 -5.69
C LEU A 53 10.44 9.04 -4.83
N GLY A 54 10.12 8.81 -3.55
CA GLY A 54 9.77 9.86 -2.59
C GLY A 54 8.27 10.05 -2.37
N PHE A 55 7.44 9.09 -2.82
CA PHE A 55 6.01 9.10 -2.52
C PHE A 55 5.72 8.39 -1.20
N ILE A 56 4.61 8.76 -0.55
CA ILE A 56 3.92 7.88 0.41
C ILE A 56 2.91 7.09 -0.41
N VAL A 57 2.97 5.76 -0.35
CA VAL A 57 2.08 4.90 -1.14
C VAL A 57 1.16 4.12 -0.21
N VAL A 58 -0.14 4.26 -0.42
CA VAL A 58 -1.20 3.65 0.40
C VAL A 58 -1.88 2.56 -0.42
N GLY A 59 -1.62 1.30 -0.11
CA GLY A 59 -2.32 0.15 -0.65
C GLY A 59 -3.59 -0.15 0.14
N ILE A 60 -4.68 -0.46 -0.56
CA ILE A 60 -6.00 -0.70 0.04
C ILE A 60 -6.58 -2.03 -0.46
N ASP A 61 -7.06 -2.88 0.46
CA ASP A 61 -7.85 -4.05 0.07
C ASP A 61 -9.30 -3.66 -0.20
N SER A 62 -9.75 -3.89 -1.43
CA SER A 62 -11.14 -3.70 -1.83
C SER A 62 -12.05 -4.77 -1.20
N ILE A 63 -13.36 -4.51 -1.12
CA ILE A 63 -14.34 -5.48 -0.62
C ILE A 63 -14.24 -6.79 -1.42
N LEU A 64 -14.26 -7.94 -0.73
CA LEU A 64 -14.07 -9.29 -1.30
C LEU A 64 -12.67 -9.58 -1.88
N HIS A 65 -11.66 -8.77 -1.54
CA HIS A 65 -10.28 -8.96 -1.98
C HIS A 65 -9.31 -8.93 -0.79
N GLY A 66 -8.11 -9.50 -0.98
CA GLY A 66 -7.05 -9.54 0.05
C GLY A 66 -7.55 -10.04 1.40
N GLU A 67 -7.27 -9.27 2.46
CA GLU A 67 -7.70 -9.57 3.84
C GLU A 67 -9.22 -9.39 4.07
N ARG A 68 -9.96 -8.90 3.07
CA ARG A 68 -11.42 -8.71 3.11
C ARG A 68 -12.17 -9.78 2.32
N ARG A 69 -11.51 -10.88 1.97
CA ARG A 69 -12.16 -12.06 1.39
C ARG A 69 -13.05 -12.71 2.45
N ILE A 70 -14.18 -13.23 1.99
CA ILE A 70 -15.06 -14.09 2.79
C ILE A 70 -14.79 -15.50 2.27
N ASP A 71 -14.22 -16.34 3.11
CA ASP A 71 -13.99 -17.77 2.83
C ASP A 71 -15.28 -18.59 3.06
#